data_AF-A0A3P1WX27-F1
#
_entry.id   AF-A0A3P1WX27-F1
#
_cell.length_a   1.000
_cell.length_b   1.000
_cell.length_c   1.000
_cell.angle_alpha   90.00
_cell.angle_beta   90.00
_cell.angle_gamma   90.00
#
_symmetry.space_group_name_H-M   'P 1'
#
loop_
_entity.id
_entity.type
_entity.pdbx_description
1 polymer ?
#
loop_
_entity_poly.entity_id
_entity_poly.type
_entity_poly.pdbx_seq_one_letter_code
_entity_poly.pdbx_strand_id
1 'polypeptide(L)'
;MRRRRPWPRSRPAWRLVADGGRLGIDWGKARIGVAASNRGTRFAYPVETIAVNGGELGRLAELVAEYEPGIIYVGLPLTLKGERSFAAEFVIQQAGLLAARVPGVPIRLVDERLSTAGASRSLGSVGRSQRRQRSVIDQAAAVEILQRALDLEASGASAGTALGEETE
;
A
#
# COMPACT_ATOMS: atom_id res chain seq x y z
N MET A 1 44.00 -3.13 17.12
CA MET A 1 42.75 -3.02 17.92
C MET A 1 41.87 -1.91 17.34
N ARG A 2 40.82 -2.26 16.57
CA ARG A 2 39.87 -1.26 16.02
C ARG A 2 38.72 -1.05 17.01
N ARG A 3 38.62 0.16 17.58
CA ARG A 3 37.57 0.56 18.50
C ARG A 3 36.21 0.53 17.77
N ARG A 4 35.25 -0.25 18.27
CA ARG A 4 33.86 -0.22 17.82
C ARG A 4 33.25 1.13 18.24
N ARG A 5 32.76 1.91 17.28
CA ARG A 5 32.00 3.14 17.54
C ARG A 5 30.65 2.76 18.20
N PRO A 6 30.19 3.51 19.22
CA PRO A 6 28.89 3.25 19.84
C PRO A 6 27.76 3.60 18.87
N TRP A 7 26.78 2.71 18.74
CA TRP A 7 25.61 2.91 17.89
C TRP A 7 24.67 3.95 18.52
N PRO A 8 24.07 4.88 17.76
CA PRO A 8 23.12 5.84 18.32
C PRO A 8 21.79 5.14 18.65
N ARG A 9 21.21 5.55 19.79
CA ARG A 9 19.93 5.09 20.33
C ARG A 9 18.78 5.36 19.36
N SER A 10 17.90 4.36 19.23
CA SER A 10 16.54 4.38 18.65
C SER A 10 16.41 4.94 17.23
N ARG A 11 16.58 4.06 16.23
CA ARG A 11 16.02 4.28 14.89
C ARG A 11 14.47 4.21 14.98
N PRO A 12 13.71 5.12 14.35
CA PRO A 12 12.25 5.01 14.34
C PRO A 12 11.85 3.66 13.71
N ALA A 13 10.86 2.99 14.29
CA ALA A 13 10.51 1.60 14.01
C ALA A 13 10.34 1.30 12.51
N TRP A 14 9.84 2.26 11.72
CA TRP A 14 9.68 2.10 10.28
C TRP A 14 11.00 1.92 9.50
N ARG A 15 12.15 2.43 10.00
CA ARG A 15 13.46 2.20 9.36
C ARG A 15 14.03 0.79 9.58
N LEU A 16 13.53 0.05 10.56
CA LEU A 16 13.88 -1.38 10.73
C LEU A 16 13.09 -2.28 9.77
N VAL A 17 12.01 -1.75 9.18
CA VAL A 17 11.15 -2.46 8.23
C VAL A 17 11.66 -2.36 6.78
N ALA A 18 12.61 -1.46 6.52
CA ALA A 18 13.16 -1.20 5.18
C ALA A 18 13.90 -2.40 4.54
N ASP A 19 14.12 -3.46 5.32
CA ASP A 19 14.75 -4.71 4.93
C ASP A 19 13.76 -5.80 4.48
N GLY A 20 12.44 -5.63 4.62
CA GLY A 20 11.45 -6.60 4.15
C GLY A 20 10.98 -6.35 2.71
N GLY A 21 10.24 -7.31 2.13
CA GLY A 21 9.35 -7.01 1.01
C GLY A 21 8.26 -6.01 1.44
N ARG A 22 7.62 -5.33 0.50
CA ARG A 22 6.44 -4.50 0.76
C ARG A 22 5.26 -5.00 -0.05
N LEU A 23 4.06 -4.92 0.51
CA LEU A 23 2.82 -5.02 -0.25
C LEU A 23 2.10 -3.68 -0.29
N GLY A 24 1.50 -3.36 -1.43
CA GLY A 24 0.60 -2.23 -1.64
C GLY A 24 -0.81 -2.73 -1.94
N ILE A 25 -1.81 -2.10 -1.34
CA ILE A 25 -3.22 -2.47 -1.47
C ILE A 25 -4.04 -1.23 -1.83
N ASP A 26 -4.81 -1.32 -2.90
CA ASP A 26 -5.84 -0.36 -3.28
C ASP A 26 -7.22 -0.99 -3.08
N TRP A 27 -8.02 -0.46 -2.14
CA TRP A 27 -9.28 -1.07 -1.75
C TRP A 27 -10.48 -0.39 -2.42
N GLY A 28 -10.93 -0.97 -3.52
CA GLY A 28 -12.18 -0.61 -4.19
C GLY A 28 -13.39 -1.37 -3.66
N LYS A 29 -14.60 -0.87 -3.93
CA LYS A 29 -15.86 -1.52 -3.52
C LYS A 29 -16.11 -2.89 -4.17
N ALA A 30 -15.59 -3.09 -5.37
CA ALA A 30 -15.83 -4.31 -6.15
C ALA A 30 -14.56 -5.16 -6.32
N ARG A 31 -13.39 -4.54 -6.19
CA ARG A 31 -12.09 -5.12 -6.50
C ARG A 31 -11.02 -4.50 -5.62
N ILE A 32 -9.97 -5.26 -5.37
CA ILE A 32 -8.79 -4.84 -4.62
C ILE A 32 -7.57 -5.04 -5.51
N GLY A 33 -6.84 -3.97 -5.79
CA GLY A 33 -5.55 -4.04 -6.45
C GLY A 33 -4.47 -4.42 -5.44
N VAL A 34 -3.58 -5.34 -5.80
CA VAL A 34 -2.41 -5.70 -4.98
C VAL A 34 -1.14 -5.52 -5.80
N ALA A 35 -0.14 -4.88 -5.18
CA ALA A 35 1.20 -4.70 -5.71
C ALA A 35 2.24 -5.17 -4.69
N ALA A 36 3.44 -5.49 -5.16
CA ALA A 36 4.56 -5.89 -4.32
C ALA A 36 5.84 -5.15 -4.68
N SER A 37 6.79 -5.16 -3.74
CA SER A 37 8.17 -4.74 -3.95
C SER A 37 9.08 -5.67 -3.15
N ASN A 38 10.15 -6.13 -3.80
CA ASN A 38 11.08 -7.07 -3.19
C ASN A 38 12.02 -6.37 -2.21
N ARG A 39 12.56 -7.11 -1.25
CA ARG A 39 13.59 -6.64 -0.32
C ARG A 39 14.73 -5.92 -1.06
N GLY A 40 15.06 -4.71 -0.60
CA GLY A 40 16.17 -3.91 -1.14
C GLY A 40 15.89 -3.26 -2.51
N THR A 41 14.70 -3.47 -3.08
CA THR A 41 14.28 -2.81 -4.33
C THR A 41 13.44 -1.57 -4.04
N ARG A 42 13.39 -0.66 -5.02
CA ARG A 42 12.62 0.59 -4.94
C ARG A 42 11.51 0.66 -5.99
N PHE A 43 11.20 -0.46 -6.63
CA PHE A 43 10.21 -0.53 -7.71
C PHE A 43 9.05 -1.42 -7.28
N ALA A 44 7.85 -0.88 -7.42
CA ALA A 44 6.61 -1.64 -7.25
C ALA A 44 6.25 -2.38 -8.55
N TYR A 45 5.64 -3.56 -8.43
CA TYR A 45 5.09 -4.32 -9.54
C TYR A 45 3.70 -4.87 -9.19
N PRO A 46 2.80 -5.02 -10.18
CA PRO A 46 1.46 -5.54 -9.93
C PRO A 46 1.51 -7.03 -9.59
N VAL A 47 0.67 -7.47 -8.66
CA VAL A 47 0.55 -8.87 -8.23
C VAL A 47 -0.78 -9.45 -8.69
N GLU A 48 -1.89 -8.91 -8.19
CA GLU A 48 -3.21 -9.50 -8.39
C GLU A 48 -4.30 -8.43 -8.34
N THR A 49 -5.47 -8.72 -8.93
CA THR A 49 -6.71 -7.99 -8.67
C THR A 49 -7.72 -8.96 -8.07
N ILE A 50 -8.04 -8.78 -6.79
CA ILE A 50 -8.95 -9.65 -6.05
C ILE A 50 -10.37 -9.09 -6.20
N ALA A 51 -11.36 -9.96 -6.44
CA ALA A 51 -12.76 -9.55 -6.42
C ALA A 51 -13.29 -9.45 -4.99
N VAL A 52 -14.07 -8.42 -4.68
CA VAL A 52 -14.73 -8.28 -3.37
C VAL A 52 -16.03 -9.07 -3.39
N ASN A 53 -16.03 -10.22 -2.71
CA ASN A 53 -17.13 -11.19 -2.70
C ASN A 53 -17.27 -11.94 -1.36
N GLY A 54 -16.61 -11.45 -0.31
CA GLY A 54 -16.57 -12.04 1.03
C GLY A 54 -15.34 -12.91 1.30
N GLY A 55 -14.58 -13.29 0.27
CA GLY A 55 -13.35 -14.08 0.39
C GLY A 55 -12.05 -13.26 0.39
N GLU A 56 -12.13 -11.97 0.09
CA GLU A 56 -10.96 -11.12 -0.20
C GLU A 56 -9.93 -11.07 0.93
N LEU A 57 -10.38 -11.04 2.19
CA LEU A 57 -9.49 -11.00 3.34
C LEU A 57 -8.69 -12.30 3.52
N GLY A 58 -9.26 -13.44 3.13
CA GLY A 58 -8.54 -14.72 3.11
C GLY A 58 -7.45 -14.72 2.04
N ARG A 59 -7.79 -14.27 0.82
CA ARG A 59 -6.83 -14.17 -0.27
C ARG A 59 -5.70 -13.20 0.03
N LEU A 60 -5.99 -12.07 0.66
CA LEU A 60 -4.96 -11.13 1.10
C LEU A 60 -4.03 -11.75 2.15
N ALA A 61 -4.55 -12.54 3.09
CA ALA A 61 -3.72 -13.23 4.07
C ALA A 61 -2.80 -14.27 3.43
N GLU A 62 -3.28 -14.99 2.40
CA GLU A 62 -2.45 -15.90 1.60
C GLU A 62 -1.31 -15.15 0.89
N LEU A 63 -1.59 -14.00 0.27
CA LEU A 63 -0.56 -13.17 -0.35
C LEU A 63 0.44 -12.63 0.67
N VAL A 64 0.00 -12.27 1.88
CA VAL A 64 0.92 -11.87 2.95
C VAL A 64 1.81 -13.03 3.37
N ALA A 65 1.29 -14.25 3.45
CA ALA A 65 2.09 -15.44 3.74
C ALA A 65 3.07 -15.80 2.61
N GLU A 66 2.68 -15.59 1.34
CA GLU A 66 3.52 -15.87 0.17
C GLU A 66 4.67 -14.87 0.01
N TYR A 67 4.39 -13.58 0.19
CA TYR A 67 5.37 -12.50 -0.04
C TYR A 67 6.13 -12.08 1.21
N GLU A 68 5.69 -12.52 2.39
CA GLU A 68 6.28 -12.21 3.71
C GLU A 68 6.71 -10.73 3.84
N PRO A 69 5.80 -9.76 3.59
CA PRO A 69 6.17 -8.37 3.61
C PRO A 69 6.55 -7.92 5.02
N GLY A 70 7.56 -7.06 5.10
CA GLY A 70 7.87 -6.35 6.34
C GLY A 70 6.80 -5.30 6.68
N ILE A 71 6.09 -4.78 5.68
CA ILE A 71 5.04 -3.76 5.83
C ILE A 71 4.01 -3.83 4.70
N ILE A 72 2.78 -3.48 5.04
CA ILE A 72 1.69 -3.29 4.08
C ILE A 72 1.33 -1.80 4.02
N TYR A 73 1.24 -1.27 2.81
CA TYR A 73 0.72 0.07 2.52
C TYR A 73 -0.68 -0.04 1.93
N VAL A 74 -1.65 0.63 2.53
CA VAL A 74 -3.02 0.70 2.03
C VAL A 74 -3.31 2.12 1.60
N GLY A 75 -3.81 2.30 0.39
CA GLY A 75 -4.23 3.61 -0.10
C GLY A 75 -5.40 4.17 0.72
N LEU A 76 -5.38 5.48 1.01
CA LEU A 76 -6.41 6.16 1.78
C LEU A 76 -7.05 7.28 0.93
N PRO A 77 -8.31 7.10 0.48
CA PRO A 77 -8.99 8.08 -0.37
C PRO A 77 -9.52 9.26 0.45
N LEU A 78 -8.67 10.26 0.67
CA LEU A 78 -9.03 11.53 1.30
C LEU A 78 -9.57 12.53 0.27
N THR A 79 -10.40 13.46 0.71
CA THR A 79 -10.84 14.58 -0.15
C THR A 79 -9.65 15.48 -0.49
N LEU A 80 -9.74 16.31 -1.53
CA LEU A 80 -8.66 17.28 -1.86
C LEU A 80 -8.28 18.20 -0.69
N LYS A 81 -9.21 18.43 0.26
CA LYS A 81 -8.97 19.21 1.47
C LYS A 81 -8.25 18.43 2.59
N GLY A 82 -8.01 17.12 2.43
CA GLY A 82 -7.45 16.26 3.49
C GLY A 82 -8.47 15.60 4.38
N GLU A 83 -9.76 15.78 4.11
CA GLU A 83 -10.81 15.30 5.00
C GLU A 83 -11.12 13.83 4.71
N ARG A 84 -11.46 13.09 5.76
CA ARG A 84 -11.92 11.71 5.63
C ARG A 84 -13.33 11.70 5.06
N SER A 85 -13.53 10.83 4.07
CA SER A 85 -14.83 10.53 3.49
C SER A 85 -15.35 9.18 4.01
N PHE A 86 -16.60 8.84 3.70
CA PHE A 86 -17.11 7.48 3.94
C PHE A 86 -16.24 6.40 3.30
N ALA A 87 -15.60 6.70 2.16
CA ALA A 87 -14.66 5.77 1.54
C ALA A 87 -13.39 5.58 2.37
N ALA A 88 -12.85 6.65 2.96
CA ALA A 88 -11.69 6.56 3.85
C ALA A 88 -11.99 5.70 5.08
N GLU A 89 -13.14 5.93 5.73
CA GLU A 89 -13.58 5.13 6.88
C GLU A 89 -13.78 3.66 6.53
N PHE A 90 -14.38 3.38 5.36
CA PHE A 90 -14.49 2.01 4.86
C PHE A 90 -13.11 1.35 4.71
N VAL A 91 -12.14 2.03 4.08
CA VAL A 91 -10.79 1.47 3.92
C VAL A 91 -10.10 1.25 5.26
N ILE A 92 -10.21 2.19 6.20
CA ILE A 92 -9.66 2.06 7.56
C ILE A 92 -10.21 0.80 8.25
N GLN A 93 -11.52 0.59 8.18
CA GLN A 93 -12.15 -0.60 8.75
C GLN A 93 -11.64 -1.89 8.11
N GLN A 94 -11.55 -1.94 6.78
CA GLN A 94 -11.04 -3.11 6.07
C GLN A 94 -9.56 -3.40 6.39
N ALA A 95 -8.73 -2.35 6.47
CA ALA A 95 -7.34 -2.46 6.90
C ALA A 95 -7.24 -3.01 8.34
N GLY A 96 -8.14 -2.60 9.25
CA GLY A 96 -8.26 -3.17 10.59
C GLY A 96 -8.57 -4.66 10.59
N LEU A 97 -9.52 -5.09 9.74
CA LEU A 97 -9.87 -6.51 9.59
C LEU A 97 -8.74 -7.35 9.00
N LEU A 98 -7.93 -6.76 8.11
CA LEU A 98 -6.73 -7.39 7.57
C LEU A 98 -5.65 -7.50 8.65
N ALA A 99 -5.38 -6.42 9.40
CA ALA A 99 -4.40 -6.41 10.48
C ALA A 99 -4.67 -7.50 11.54
N ALA A 100 -5.95 -7.72 11.87
CA ALA A 100 -6.36 -8.79 12.78
C ALA A 100 -6.07 -10.21 12.24
N ARG A 101 -6.04 -10.39 10.91
CA ARG A 101 -5.78 -11.67 10.24
C ARG A 101 -4.30 -11.95 10.02
N VAL A 102 -3.48 -10.92 9.89
CA VAL A 102 -2.03 -11.02 9.65
C VAL A 102 -1.23 -10.37 10.79
N PRO A 103 -1.35 -10.91 12.02
CA PRO A 103 -0.70 -10.32 13.18
C PRO A 103 0.83 -10.28 12.99
N GLY A 104 1.44 -9.15 13.37
CA GLY A 104 2.88 -8.95 13.29
C GLY A 104 3.36 -8.22 12.03
N VAL A 105 2.50 -8.03 11.02
CA VAL A 105 2.83 -7.20 9.85
C VAL A 105 2.25 -5.79 10.03
N PRO A 106 3.08 -4.74 10.16
CA PRO A 106 2.58 -3.38 10.29
C PRO A 106 1.84 -2.93 9.03
N ILE A 107 0.73 -2.20 9.23
CA ILE A 107 -0.05 -1.59 8.15
C ILE A 107 0.02 -0.07 8.28
N ARG A 108 0.29 0.63 7.18
CA ARG A 108 0.27 2.10 7.10
C ARG A 108 -0.67 2.59 5.99
N LEU A 109 -1.38 3.67 6.28
CA LEU A 109 -2.35 4.31 5.39
C LEU A 109 -1.67 5.42 4.59
N VAL A 110 -1.67 5.32 3.26
CA VAL A 110 -1.01 6.26 2.35
C VAL A 110 -2.03 7.19 1.73
N ASP A 111 -1.86 8.48 1.97
CA ASP A 111 -2.73 9.53 1.43
C ASP A 111 -2.70 9.61 -0.11
N GLU A 112 -3.85 9.39 -0.74
CA GLU A 112 -4.03 9.39 -2.19
C GLU A 112 -4.30 10.77 -2.81
N ARG A 113 -4.38 11.87 -2.05
CA ARG A 113 -4.72 13.22 -2.57
C ARG A 113 -3.86 13.74 -3.72
N LEU A 114 -2.64 13.22 -3.81
CA LEU A 114 -1.65 13.56 -4.82
C LEU A 114 -1.28 12.36 -5.70
N SER A 115 -2.14 11.34 -5.81
CA SER A 115 -2.11 10.52 -7.01
C SER A 115 -2.41 11.48 -8.14
N THR A 116 -1.48 11.59 -9.08
CA THR A 116 -1.61 12.61 -10.12
C THR A 116 -2.98 12.47 -10.76
N ALA A 117 -3.75 13.55 -10.78
CA ALA A 117 -4.88 13.75 -11.70
C ALA A 117 -4.44 13.66 -13.20
N GLY A 118 -3.29 13.03 -13.49
CA GLY A 118 -2.63 12.79 -14.75
C GLY A 118 -2.44 11.31 -15.12
N ALA A 119 -2.74 10.32 -14.26
CA ALA A 119 -2.68 8.90 -14.68
C ALA A 119 -3.92 8.43 -15.47
N SER A 120 -5.01 9.22 -15.48
CA SER A 120 -6.27 8.86 -16.15
C SER A 120 -6.54 9.60 -17.48
N ARG A 121 -5.52 10.19 -18.12
CA ARG A 121 -5.65 10.78 -19.48
C ARG A 121 -4.72 10.22 -20.55
N SER A 122 -3.96 9.16 -20.27
CA SER A 122 -2.96 8.63 -21.22
C SER A 122 -3.12 7.16 -21.61
N LEU A 123 -4.32 6.58 -21.43
CA LEU A 123 -4.70 5.37 -22.17
C LEU A 123 -5.86 5.67 -23.12
N GLY A 124 -5.56 6.54 -24.09
CA GLY A 124 -6.33 6.60 -25.33
C GLY A 124 -6.25 5.26 -26.06
N SER A 125 -7.42 4.63 -26.20
CA SER A 125 -7.89 3.71 -27.25
C SER A 125 -6.89 2.79 -27.98
N VAL A 126 -7.12 1.46 -27.92
CA VAL A 126 -7.34 0.56 -29.10
C VAL A 126 -7.82 -0.81 -28.57
N GLY A 127 -9.01 -1.27 -28.97
CA GLY A 127 -9.38 -2.69 -29.08
C GLY A 127 -9.55 -3.56 -27.83
N ARG A 128 -9.51 -3.03 -26.60
CA ARG A 128 -9.70 -3.84 -25.37
C ARG A 128 -11.11 -3.69 -24.78
N SER A 129 -11.71 -4.80 -24.38
CA SER A 129 -12.97 -4.80 -23.61
C SER A 129 -12.84 -3.98 -22.32
N GLN A 130 -13.87 -3.20 -21.99
CA GLN A 130 -13.95 -2.33 -20.80
C GLN A 130 -13.58 -3.06 -19.51
N ARG A 131 -13.89 -4.37 -19.42
CA ARG A 131 -13.55 -5.22 -18.27
C ARG A 131 -12.04 -5.47 -18.14
N ARG A 132 -11.35 -5.75 -19.25
CA ARG A 132 -9.88 -5.92 -19.26
C ARG A 132 -9.17 -4.61 -18.95
N GLN A 133 -9.67 -3.50 -19.47
CA GLN A 133 -9.11 -2.18 -19.19
C GLN A 133 -9.21 -1.82 -17.70
N ARG A 134 -10.37 -2.06 -17.08
CA ARG A 134 -10.55 -1.84 -15.64
C ARG A 134 -9.61 -2.71 -14.79
N SER A 135 -9.35 -3.96 -15.17
CA SER A 135 -8.40 -4.81 -14.43
C SER A 135 -6.98 -4.23 -14.44
N VAL A 136 -6.54 -3.67 -15.58
CA VAL A 136 -5.23 -3.03 -15.70
C VAL A 136 -5.17 -1.74 -14.87
N ILE A 137 -6.24 -0.95 -14.85
CA ILE A 137 -6.31 0.30 -14.08
C ILE A 137 -6.21 0.03 -12.57
N ASP A 138 -6.92 -0.97 -12.04
CA ASP A 138 -6.86 -1.28 -10.61
C ASP A 138 -5.48 -1.76 -10.16
N GLN A 139 -4.79 -2.55 -10.99
CA GLN A 139 -3.41 -2.94 -10.70
C GLN A 139 -2.47 -1.73 -10.73
N ALA A 140 -2.72 -0.78 -11.64
CA ALA A 140 -1.92 0.44 -11.72
C ALA A 140 -2.07 1.30 -10.46
N ALA A 141 -3.26 1.39 -9.88
CA ALA A 141 -3.51 2.16 -8.65
C ALA A 141 -2.71 1.60 -7.45
N ALA A 142 -2.76 0.29 -7.22
CA ALA A 142 -1.99 -0.35 -6.15
C ALA A 142 -0.48 -0.17 -6.33
N VAL A 143 0.01 -0.23 -7.57
CA VAL A 143 1.42 0.04 -7.90
C VAL A 143 1.78 1.51 -7.62
N GLU A 144 0.92 2.46 -7.99
CA GLU A 144 1.13 3.89 -7.74
C GLU A 144 1.22 4.20 -6.23
N ILE A 145 0.29 3.65 -5.44
CA ILE A 145 0.30 3.76 -3.97
C ILE A 145 1.62 3.24 -3.41
N LEU A 146 2.03 2.04 -3.82
CA LEU A 146 3.25 1.42 -3.31
C LEU A 146 4.49 2.18 -3.74
N GLN A 147 4.57 2.59 -5.02
CA GLN A 147 5.71 3.34 -5.54
C GLN A 147 5.89 4.65 -4.78
N ARG A 148 4.79 5.37 -4.52
CA ARG A 148 4.83 6.59 -3.73
C ARG A 148 5.34 6.36 -2.31
N ALA A 149 4.93 5.27 -1.67
CA ALA A 149 5.45 4.91 -0.35
C ALA A 149 6.97 4.65 -0.39
N LEU A 150 7.44 3.87 -1.38
CA LEU A 150 8.86 3.58 -1.58
C LEU A 150 9.69 4.85 -1.84
N ASP A 151 9.17 5.79 -2.62
CA ASP A 151 9.83 7.07 -2.91
C ASP A 151 9.94 7.96 -1.66
N LEU A 152 8.91 7.98 -0.81
CA LEU A 152 8.96 8.66 0.48
C LEU A 152 9.99 8.03 1.41
N GLU A 153 9.98 6.70 1.54
CA GLU A 153 11.02 5.97 2.30
C GLU A 153 12.42 6.28 1.79
N ALA A 154 12.57 6.37 0.45
CA ALA A 154 13.84 6.67 -0.21
C ALA A 154 14.40 8.05 0.16
N SER A 155 13.52 9.04 0.30
CA SER A 155 13.87 10.38 0.76
C SER A 155 14.18 10.46 2.26
N GLY A 156 13.96 9.37 3.00
CA GLY A 156 14.17 9.29 4.44
C GLY A 156 12.96 9.74 5.28
N ALA A 157 11.81 9.99 4.65
CA ALA A 157 10.53 10.27 5.29
C ALA A 157 9.77 8.98 5.62
N SER A 158 8.85 9.05 6.58
CA SER A 158 7.90 7.95 6.85
C SER A 158 6.77 8.00 5.83
N ALA A 159 6.48 6.88 5.16
CA ALA A 159 5.36 6.78 4.24
C ALA A 159 4.05 6.49 4.99
N GLY A 160 3.02 7.31 4.77
CA GLY A 160 1.68 7.13 5.37
C GLY A 160 1.63 7.32 6.89
N THR A 161 0.47 7.05 7.49
CA THR A 161 0.23 7.03 8.96
C THR A 161 0.06 5.59 9.44
N ALA A 162 0.42 5.24 10.68
CA ALA A 162 0.17 3.89 11.15
C ALA A 162 -1.33 3.65 11.33
N LEU A 163 -1.79 2.45 10.99
CA LEU A 163 -3.17 2.07 11.28
C LEU A 163 -3.41 2.09 12.81
N GLY A 164 -4.39 2.87 13.25
CA GLY A 164 -4.69 3.07 14.68
C GLY A 164 -4.03 4.31 15.32
N GLU A 165 -3.15 5.02 14.61
CA GLU A 165 -2.77 6.39 14.99
C GLU A 165 -3.87 7.34 14.49
N GLU A 166 -4.68 7.87 15.42
CA GLU A 166 -5.56 8.99 15.10
C GLU A 166 -4.70 10.19 14.69
N THR A 167 -4.93 10.71 13.49
CA THR A 167 -4.37 12.00 13.11
C THR A 167 -5.26 13.02 13.78
N GLU A 168 -4.79 13.54 14.91
CA GLU A 168 -5.39 14.65 15.65
C GLU A 168 -5.69 15.86 14.74
#